data_AF-V4X928-F1
#
_entry.id   AF-V4X928-F1
#
_cell.length_a   1.000
_cell.length_b   1.000
_cell.length_c   1.000
_cell.angle_alpha   90.00
_cell.angle_beta   90.00
_cell.angle_gamma   90.00
#
_symmetry.space_group_name_H-M   'P 1'
#
loop_
_entity.id
_entity.type
_entity.pdbx_description
1 polymer ?
#
loop_
_entity_poly.entity_id
_entity_poly.type
_entity_poly.pdbx_seq_one_letter_code
_entity_poly.pdbx_strand_id
1 'polypeptide(L)'
;MSSSPDPAVADQLRSLKRLRRLKYLLWSVLLAAVLGVTYWGLGFIGFQPNVVAGRLPAMYEFISTGFFPPDFQNFTIYTKDEGITGLQAIPASFGDGGARIVESFQSPRQTLVKASLVTLLLGFMGTVFAFPFALILGVLGSERVTPFPFNFIFRGTLSGIRAIPAIVWIFLYIPVGPPGQVTAVLAIATDSIGNLGRLFTDDLEEIEEGRSRPFGRRARRAPKR
;
A
#
# COMPACT_ATOMS: atom_id res chain seq x y z
N MET A 1 -43.12 47.06 22.85
CA MET A 1 -42.45 47.78 21.75
C MET A 1 -41.45 46.83 21.08
N SER A 2 -41.89 46.05 20.09
CA SER A 2 -40.99 45.22 19.29
C SER A 2 -40.46 46.07 18.13
N SER A 3 -39.18 46.40 18.15
CA SER A 3 -38.47 47.05 17.06
C SER A 3 -38.65 46.24 15.76
N SER A 4 -39.21 46.86 14.74
CA SER A 4 -39.37 46.26 13.40
C SER A 4 -37.98 45.97 12.82
N PRO A 5 -37.71 44.77 12.29
CA PRO A 5 -36.39 44.44 11.75
C PRO A 5 -36.01 45.37 10.59
N ASP A 6 -34.78 45.88 10.61
CA ASP A 6 -34.17 46.68 9.54
C ASP A 6 -34.30 45.95 8.18
N PRO A 7 -34.79 46.61 7.12
CA PRO A 7 -34.97 46.00 5.80
C PRO A 7 -33.69 45.34 5.24
N ALA A 8 -32.50 45.88 5.56
CA ALA A 8 -31.22 45.30 5.12
C ALA A 8 -30.95 43.93 5.77
N VAL A 9 -31.33 43.76 7.04
CA VAL A 9 -31.20 42.50 7.78
C VAL A 9 -32.20 41.46 7.26
N ALA A 10 -33.41 41.88 6.89
CA ALA A 10 -34.41 41.00 6.28
C ALA A 10 -33.93 40.43 4.94
N ASP A 11 -33.21 41.20 4.13
CA ASP A 11 -32.67 40.75 2.84
C ASP A 11 -31.46 39.83 2.99
N GLN A 12 -30.56 40.09 3.95
CA GLN A 12 -29.47 39.18 4.28
C GLN A 12 -29.98 37.84 4.85
N LEU A 13 -31.03 37.85 5.67
CA LEU A 13 -31.65 36.61 6.14
C LEU A 13 -32.28 35.80 4.99
N ARG A 14 -32.82 36.48 3.97
CA ARG A 14 -33.36 35.82 2.76
C ARG A 14 -32.26 35.18 1.91
N SER A 15 -31.09 35.81 1.75
CA SER A 15 -29.97 35.23 1.01
C SER A 15 -29.34 34.04 1.74
N LEU A 16 -29.18 34.13 3.07
CA LEU A 16 -28.64 33.04 3.90
C LEU A 16 -29.55 31.80 3.92
N LYS A 17 -30.88 31.97 3.97
CA LYS A 17 -31.83 30.85 3.89
C LYS A 17 -31.76 30.12 2.55
N ARG A 18 -31.53 30.84 1.44
CA ARG A 18 -31.33 30.25 0.11
C ARG A 18 -30.03 29.45 0.04
N LEU A 19 -28.93 30.03 0.51
CA LEU A 19 -27.62 29.37 0.53
C LEU A 19 -27.62 28.09 1.38
N ARG A 20 -28.32 28.10 2.53
CA ARG A 20 -28.42 26.93 3.40
C ARG A 20 -29.26 25.81 2.78
N ARG A 21 -30.40 26.12 2.15
CA ARG A 21 -31.18 25.12 1.40
C ARG A 21 -30.38 24.55 0.23
N LEU A 22 -29.63 25.39 -0.47
CA LEU A 22 -28.79 24.97 -1.60
C LEU A 22 -27.65 24.06 -1.13
N LYS A 23 -27.02 24.36 0.02
CA LYS A 23 -26.03 23.49 0.67
C LYS A 23 -26.63 22.13 1.07
N TYR A 24 -27.81 22.11 1.69
CA TYR A 24 -28.47 20.85 2.07
C TYR A 24 -28.89 20.04 0.84
N LEU A 25 -29.38 20.68 -0.21
CA LEU A 25 -29.70 20.03 -1.48
C LEU A 25 -28.45 19.43 -2.13
N LEU A 26 -27.35 20.19 -2.18
CA LEU A 26 -26.06 19.69 -2.67
C LEU A 26 -25.56 18.51 -1.84
N TRP A 27 -25.66 18.58 -0.50
CA TRP A 27 -25.29 17.47 0.38
C TRP A 27 -26.20 16.24 0.20
N SER A 28 -27.50 16.42 0.02
CA SER A 28 -28.41 15.29 -0.25
C SER A 28 -28.17 14.67 -1.62
N VAL A 29 -27.87 15.49 -2.64
CA VAL A 29 -27.51 15.01 -3.98
C VAL A 29 -26.17 14.28 -3.95
N LEU A 30 -25.18 14.81 -3.23
CA LEU A 30 -23.90 14.16 -3.02
C LEU A 30 -24.08 12.81 -2.31
N LEU A 31 -24.85 12.76 -1.22
CA LEU A 31 -25.14 11.52 -0.50
C LEU A 31 -25.85 10.50 -1.40
N ALA A 32 -26.85 10.94 -2.16
CA ALA A 32 -27.56 10.07 -3.11
C ALA A 32 -26.65 9.57 -4.23
N ALA A 33 -25.73 10.42 -4.73
CA ALA A 33 -24.74 10.03 -5.73
C ALA A 33 -23.75 9.01 -5.14
N VAL A 34 -23.25 9.22 -3.92
CA VAL A 34 -22.36 8.29 -3.23
C VAL A 34 -23.05 6.94 -3.01
N LEU A 35 -24.29 6.94 -2.51
CA LEU A 35 -25.06 5.71 -2.29
C LEU A 35 -25.38 5.01 -3.61
N GLY A 36 -25.73 5.76 -4.66
CA GLY A 36 -25.99 5.22 -5.99
C GLY A 36 -24.75 4.59 -6.63
N VAL A 37 -23.61 5.28 -6.57
CA VAL A 37 -22.32 4.74 -7.05
C VAL A 37 -21.89 3.53 -6.23
N THR A 38 -22.09 3.55 -4.90
CA THR A 38 -21.79 2.40 -4.03
C THR A 38 -22.68 1.21 -4.39
N TYR A 39 -23.99 1.42 -4.56
CA TYR A 39 -24.93 0.37 -4.93
C TYR A 39 -24.60 -0.23 -6.31
N TRP A 40 -24.30 0.62 -7.30
CA TRP A 40 -23.88 0.18 -8.62
C TRP A 40 -22.54 -0.56 -8.61
N GLY A 41 -21.58 -0.06 -7.84
CA GLY A 41 -20.26 -0.67 -7.64
C GLY A 41 -20.33 -2.04 -6.98
N LEU A 42 -21.22 -2.23 -6.00
CA LEU A 42 -21.47 -3.54 -5.40
C LEU A 42 -21.95 -4.57 -6.44
N GLY A 43 -22.80 -4.14 -7.38
CA GLY A 43 -23.23 -4.96 -8.51
C GLY A 43 -22.09 -5.28 -9.49
N PHE A 44 -21.23 -4.29 -9.80
CA PHE A 44 -20.06 -4.46 -10.68
C PHE A 44 -19.02 -5.43 -10.12
N ILE A 45 -18.80 -5.40 -8.79
CA ILE A 45 -17.87 -6.30 -8.09
C ILE A 45 -18.42 -7.74 -8.03
N GLY A 46 -19.67 -7.97 -8.43
CA GLY A 46 -20.31 -9.28 -8.34
C GLY A 46 -20.56 -9.69 -6.88
N PHE A 47 -20.73 -8.72 -5.99
CA PHE A 47 -21.07 -8.99 -4.60
C PHE A 47 -22.46 -9.63 -4.53
N GLN A 48 -22.49 -10.95 -4.34
CA GLN A 48 -23.71 -11.73 -4.24
C GLN A 48 -23.99 -12.02 -2.76
N PRO A 49 -24.97 -11.31 -2.13
CA PRO A 49 -25.27 -11.50 -0.72
C PRO A 49 -25.59 -12.95 -0.37
N ASN A 50 -26.19 -13.69 -1.32
CA ASN A 50 -26.53 -15.10 -1.16
C ASN A 50 -25.30 -16.01 -1.09
N VAL A 51 -24.22 -15.70 -1.82
CA VAL A 51 -22.96 -16.47 -1.76
C VAL A 51 -22.25 -16.20 -0.44
N VAL A 52 -22.21 -14.93 -0.02
CA VAL A 52 -21.63 -14.55 1.26
C VAL A 52 -22.40 -15.19 2.41
N ALA A 53 -23.73 -15.07 2.41
CA ALA A 53 -24.59 -15.70 3.41
C ALA A 53 -24.47 -17.23 3.42
N GLY A 54 -24.32 -17.87 2.26
CA GLY A 54 -24.06 -19.31 2.17
C GLY A 54 -22.67 -19.73 2.68
N ARG A 55 -21.69 -18.83 2.65
CA ARG A 55 -20.33 -19.06 3.16
C ARG A 55 -20.16 -18.65 4.63
N LEU A 56 -21.06 -17.83 5.17
CA LEU A 56 -21.02 -17.36 6.56
C LEU A 56 -21.01 -18.51 7.58
N PRO A 57 -21.83 -19.57 7.45
CA PRO A 57 -21.76 -20.72 8.35
C PRO A 57 -20.40 -21.41 8.31
N ALA A 58 -19.83 -21.64 7.13
CA ALA A 58 -18.51 -22.26 6.98
C ALA A 58 -17.39 -21.37 7.55
N MET A 59 -17.50 -20.04 7.40
CA MET A 59 -16.58 -19.09 8.03
C MET A 59 -16.70 -19.12 9.55
N TYR A 60 -17.92 -19.18 10.08
CA TYR A 60 -18.16 -19.28 11.51
C TYR A 60 -17.66 -20.60 12.09
N GLU A 61 -17.89 -21.71 11.38
CA GLU A 61 -17.34 -23.03 11.71
C GLU A 61 -15.80 -22.99 11.69
N PHE A 62 -15.20 -22.46 10.64
CA PHE A 62 -13.75 -22.24 10.61
C PHE A 62 -13.25 -21.41 11.79
N ILE A 63 -13.90 -20.31 12.15
CA ILE A 63 -13.46 -19.47 13.28
C ILE A 63 -13.65 -20.19 14.62
N SER A 64 -14.75 -20.93 14.79
CA SER A 64 -15.11 -21.56 16.07
C SER A 64 -14.40 -22.89 16.32
N THR A 65 -14.11 -23.67 15.28
CA THR A 65 -13.51 -25.02 15.41
C THR A 65 -12.25 -25.23 14.57
N GLY A 66 -12.11 -24.55 13.44
CA GLY A 66 -10.97 -24.71 12.53
C GLY A 66 -9.75 -23.84 12.84
N PHE A 67 -9.96 -22.68 13.47
CA PHE A 67 -8.92 -21.71 13.82
C PHE A 67 -8.40 -21.94 15.24
N PHE A 68 -9.24 -22.49 16.14
CA PHE A 68 -8.89 -22.81 17.52
C PHE A 68 -9.25 -24.27 17.85
N PRO A 69 -8.29 -25.10 18.31
CA PRO A 69 -6.88 -24.79 18.59
C PRO A 69 -6.06 -24.62 17.29
N PRO A 70 -5.07 -23.71 17.26
CA PRO A 70 -4.28 -23.44 16.05
C PRO A 70 -3.45 -24.66 15.64
N ASP A 71 -3.56 -25.08 14.39
CA ASP A 71 -2.85 -26.25 13.86
C ASP A 71 -1.58 -25.87 13.07
N PHE A 72 -0.43 -26.38 13.54
CA PHE A 72 0.88 -26.18 12.92
C PHE A 72 1.40 -27.42 12.20
N GLN A 73 0.53 -28.37 11.83
CA GLN A 73 0.93 -29.58 11.10
C GLN A 73 1.76 -29.27 9.83
N ASN A 74 1.38 -28.22 9.08
CA ASN A 74 2.08 -27.81 7.86
C ASN A 74 3.32 -26.91 8.09
N PHE A 75 3.77 -26.74 9.34
CA PHE A 75 4.89 -25.85 9.66
C PHE A 75 6.21 -26.32 9.03
N THR A 76 6.53 -27.61 9.16
CA THR A 76 7.68 -28.27 8.52
C THR A 76 7.26 -29.57 7.84
N ILE A 77 8.17 -30.20 7.09
CA ILE A 77 7.90 -31.52 6.50
C ILE A 77 7.80 -32.56 7.58
N TYR A 78 8.69 -32.49 8.57
CA TYR A 78 8.68 -33.38 9.73
C TYR A 78 7.32 -33.39 10.43
N THR A 79 6.77 -32.22 10.77
CA THR A 79 5.45 -32.12 11.44
C THR A 79 4.32 -32.64 10.58
N LYS A 80 4.45 -32.50 9.26
CA LYS A 80 3.46 -32.97 8.29
C LYS A 80 3.49 -34.48 8.14
N ASP A 81 4.68 -35.07 8.04
CA ASP A 81 4.90 -36.49 7.84
C ASP A 81 4.60 -37.30 9.12
N GLU A 82 4.95 -36.76 10.29
CA GLU A 82 4.68 -37.35 11.61
C GLU A 82 3.27 -37.04 12.15
N GLY A 83 2.47 -36.25 11.41
CA GLY A 83 1.12 -35.90 11.84
C GLY A 83 1.07 -35.08 13.14
N ILE A 84 2.12 -34.32 13.44
CA ILE A 84 2.20 -33.50 14.66
C ILE A 84 1.34 -32.26 14.47
N THR A 85 0.14 -32.28 15.05
CA THR A 85 -0.83 -31.19 14.96
C THR A 85 -0.69 -30.20 16.12
N GLY A 86 -1.29 -29.02 15.99
CA GLY A 86 -1.40 -28.08 17.10
C GLY A 86 -0.10 -27.35 17.44
N LEU A 87 -0.05 -26.72 18.63
CA LEU A 87 1.11 -25.93 19.08
C LEU A 87 2.39 -26.75 19.31
N GLN A 88 2.27 -28.05 19.56
CA GLN A 88 3.39 -28.98 19.73
C GLN A 88 4.24 -29.14 18.47
N ALA A 89 3.69 -28.82 17.29
CA ALA A 89 4.45 -28.85 16.04
C ALA A 89 5.59 -27.83 16.04
N ILE A 90 5.43 -26.70 16.74
CA ILE A 90 6.45 -25.65 16.84
C ILE A 90 7.72 -26.19 17.52
N PRO A 91 7.71 -26.59 18.81
CA PRO A 91 8.91 -27.13 19.46
C PRO A 91 9.41 -28.41 18.79
N ALA A 92 8.52 -29.25 18.23
CA ALA A 92 8.92 -30.41 17.46
C ALA A 92 9.74 -30.03 16.21
N SER A 93 9.42 -28.93 15.53
CA SER A 93 10.22 -28.45 14.40
C SER A 93 11.59 -27.90 14.79
N PHE A 94 11.77 -27.44 16.03
CA PHE A 94 13.06 -26.94 16.54
C PHE A 94 13.87 -27.99 17.30
N GLY A 95 13.32 -29.16 17.60
CA GLY A 95 13.90 -30.15 18.51
C GLY A 95 15.26 -30.74 18.11
N ASP A 96 15.66 -30.62 16.85
CA ASP A 96 16.95 -31.12 16.33
C ASP A 96 17.91 -29.98 15.94
N GLY A 97 17.98 -28.95 16.79
CA GLY A 97 18.82 -27.77 16.54
C GLY A 97 18.43 -26.97 15.29
N GLY A 98 17.22 -27.15 14.78
CA GLY A 98 16.70 -26.50 13.56
C GLY A 98 16.95 -27.26 12.24
N ALA A 99 17.55 -28.46 12.27
CA ALA A 99 17.79 -29.25 11.04
C ALA A 99 16.51 -29.50 10.21
N ARG A 100 15.38 -29.77 10.90
CA ARG A 100 14.05 -30.01 10.29
C ARG A 100 13.50 -28.80 9.52
N ILE A 101 13.88 -27.60 9.92
CA ILE A 101 13.53 -26.34 9.24
C ILE A 101 14.38 -26.19 7.98
N VAL A 102 15.68 -26.47 8.08
CA VAL A 102 16.61 -26.41 6.95
C VAL A 102 16.24 -27.42 5.87
N GLU A 103 15.91 -28.64 6.27
CA GLU A 103 15.42 -29.69 5.37
C GLU A 103 14.12 -29.27 4.66
N SER A 104 13.23 -28.59 5.39
CA SER A 104 11.99 -28.07 4.82
C SER A 104 12.21 -27.02 3.71
N PHE A 105 13.35 -26.34 3.68
CA PHE A 105 13.70 -25.41 2.60
C PHE A 105 14.11 -26.12 1.31
N GLN A 106 14.82 -27.23 1.42
CA GLN A 106 15.38 -27.95 0.26
C GLN A 106 14.35 -28.87 -0.41
N SER A 107 13.26 -29.20 0.29
CA SER A 107 12.24 -30.10 -0.26
C SER A 107 11.38 -29.47 -1.35
N PRO A 108 10.88 -30.27 -2.32
CA PRO A 108 9.87 -29.85 -3.28
C PRO A 108 8.52 -29.44 -2.66
N ARG A 109 8.17 -29.94 -1.48
CA ARG A 109 6.86 -29.70 -0.85
C ARG A 109 6.72 -28.27 -0.34
N GLN A 110 5.50 -27.74 -0.33
CA GLN A 110 5.21 -26.44 0.28
C GLN A 110 4.90 -26.61 1.77
N THR A 111 5.72 -26.00 2.61
CA THR A 111 5.54 -25.84 4.06
C THR A 111 5.40 -24.36 4.39
N LEU A 112 4.87 -24.02 5.56
CA LEU A 112 4.74 -22.62 5.99
C LEU A 112 6.10 -21.92 6.00
N VAL A 113 7.12 -22.58 6.56
CA VAL A 113 8.47 -22.01 6.65
C VAL A 113 9.07 -21.74 5.27
N LYS A 114 8.89 -22.66 4.30
CA LYS A 114 9.32 -22.44 2.92
C LYS A 114 8.54 -21.31 2.25
N ALA A 115 7.22 -21.26 2.44
CA ALA A 115 6.38 -20.21 1.83
C ALA A 115 6.77 -18.81 2.35
N SER A 116 6.98 -18.66 3.65
CA SER A 116 7.46 -17.40 4.25
C SER A 116 8.81 -16.98 3.68
N LEU A 117 9.75 -17.92 3.54
CA LEU A 117 11.05 -17.65 2.95
C LEU A 117 10.93 -17.20 1.48
N VAL A 118 10.10 -17.88 0.69
CA VAL A 118 9.85 -17.49 -0.71
C VAL A 118 9.32 -16.06 -0.78
N THR A 119 8.38 -15.66 0.08
CA THR A 119 7.88 -14.28 0.12
C THR A 119 8.98 -13.26 0.43
N LEU A 120 9.85 -13.55 1.41
CA LEU A 120 10.98 -12.68 1.74
C LEU A 120 11.98 -12.58 0.58
N LEU A 121 12.30 -13.70 -0.07
CA LEU A 121 13.18 -13.74 -1.23
C LEU A 121 12.62 -12.95 -2.40
N LEU A 122 11.32 -13.11 -2.71
CA LEU A 122 10.66 -12.36 -3.77
C LEU A 122 10.79 -10.85 -3.55
N GLY A 123 10.54 -10.40 -2.31
CA GLY A 123 10.72 -9.00 -1.90
C GLY A 123 12.16 -8.53 -2.04
N PHE A 124 13.10 -9.28 -1.48
CA PHE A 124 14.53 -8.96 -1.52
C PHE A 124 15.07 -8.90 -2.96
N MET A 125 14.79 -9.92 -3.76
CA MET A 125 15.17 -9.97 -5.18
C MET A 125 14.56 -8.79 -5.95
N GLY A 126 13.29 -8.48 -5.69
CA GLY A 126 12.61 -7.32 -6.27
C GLY A 126 13.35 -6.02 -5.95
N THR A 127 13.74 -5.81 -4.70
CA THR A 127 14.52 -4.63 -4.29
C THR A 127 15.90 -4.58 -4.94
N VAL A 128 16.63 -5.71 -4.97
CA VAL A 128 17.96 -5.77 -5.59
C VAL A 128 17.90 -5.40 -7.07
N PHE A 129 16.91 -5.92 -7.80
CA PHE A 129 16.70 -5.56 -9.21
C PHE A 129 16.22 -4.12 -9.39
N ALA A 130 15.39 -3.62 -8.48
CA ALA A 130 14.89 -2.25 -8.54
C ALA A 130 15.97 -1.20 -8.30
N PHE A 131 16.88 -1.45 -7.36
CA PHE A 131 17.84 -0.47 -6.86
C PHE A 131 18.64 0.27 -7.94
N PRO A 132 19.31 -0.38 -8.92
CA PRO A 132 20.07 0.35 -9.94
C PRO A 132 19.19 1.26 -10.81
N PHE A 133 17.99 0.80 -11.19
CA PHE A 133 17.07 1.59 -12.00
C PHE A 133 16.45 2.73 -11.20
N ALA A 134 16.07 2.49 -9.94
CA ALA A 134 15.61 3.51 -9.01
C ALA A 134 16.67 4.60 -8.84
N LEU A 135 17.94 4.22 -8.63
CA LEU A 135 19.04 5.16 -8.46
C LEU A 135 19.23 6.01 -9.71
N ILE A 136 19.29 5.40 -10.90
CA ILE A 136 19.47 6.14 -12.17
C ILE A 136 18.30 7.10 -12.41
N LEU A 137 17.06 6.61 -12.35
CA LEU A 137 15.88 7.45 -12.59
C LEU A 137 15.67 8.50 -11.51
N GLY A 138 15.97 8.18 -10.26
CA GLY A 138 15.87 9.10 -9.13
C GLY A 138 16.87 10.24 -9.22
N VAL A 139 18.12 9.91 -9.58
CA VAL A 139 19.19 10.88 -9.83
C VAL A 139 18.83 11.79 -11.00
N LEU A 140 18.39 11.21 -12.13
CA LEU A 140 17.98 11.98 -13.31
C LEU A 140 16.69 12.79 -13.08
N GLY A 141 15.84 12.38 -12.14
CA GLY A 141 14.65 13.11 -11.73
C GLY A 141 14.94 14.38 -10.93
N SER A 142 16.11 14.51 -10.32
CA SER A 142 16.48 15.70 -9.53
C SER A 142 16.85 16.88 -10.43
N GLU A 143 16.38 18.09 -10.08
CA GLU A 143 16.75 19.35 -10.75
C GLU A 143 18.25 19.65 -10.69
N ARG A 144 18.95 19.03 -9.73
CA ARG A 144 20.39 19.14 -9.57
C ARG A 144 21.16 18.54 -10.73
N VAL A 145 20.72 17.38 -11.23
CA VAL A 145 21.47 16.60 -12.23
C VAL A 145 20.92 16.88 -13.62
N THR A 146 19.60 16.96 -13.73
CA THR A 146 18.92 17.23 -14.99
C THR A 146 18.17 18.55 -14.87
N PRO A 147 18.52 19.59 -15.65
CA PRO A 147 17.82 20.86 -15.57
C PRO A 147 16.38 20.76 -16.10
N PHE A 148 15.54 21.69 -15.66
CA PHE A 148 14.22 21.89 -16.23
C PHE A 148 14.31 22.14 -17.75
N PRO A 149 13.43 21.55 -18.59
CA PRO A 149 12.26 20.73 -18.24
C PRO A 149 12.49 19.22 -18.30
N PHE A 150 13.71 18.75 -18.55
CA PHE A 150 13.96 17.32 -18.83
C PHE A 150 13.75 16.42 -17.60
N ASN A 151 13.92 16.95 -16.38
CA ASN A 151 13.63 16.26 -15.13
C ASN A 151 12.16 15.79 -15.03
N PHE A 152 11.21 16.49 -15.67
CA PHE A 152 9.79 16.14 -15.65
C PHE A 152 9.51 14.79 -16.31
N ILE A 153 10.32 14.39 -17.30
CA ILE A 153 10.16 13.09 -17.96
C ILE A 153 10.43 11.99 -16.93
N PHE A 154 11.55 12.06 -16.22
CA PHE A 154 11.94 11.07 -15.22
C PHE A 154 10.98 11.05 -14.03
N ARG A 155 10.56 12.23 -13.53
CA ARG A 155 9.53 12.32 -12.47
C ARG A 155 8.19 11.77 -12.91
N GLY A 156 7.81 12.05 -14.16
CA GLY A 156 6.61 11.54 -14.80
C GLY A 156 6.65 10.02 -14.90
N THR A 157 7.78 9.45 -15.32
CA THR A 157 7.99 7.99 -15.34
C THR A 157 7.87 7.39 -13.94
N LEU A 158 8.55 7.93 -12.93
CA LEU A 158 8.47 7.45 -11.54
C LEU A 158 7.04 7.52 -11.01
N SER A 159 6.31 8.61 -11.28
CA SER A 159 4.92 8.79 -10.88
C SER A 159 3.97 7.84 -11.64
N GLY A 160 4.23 7.63 -12.94
CA GLY A 160 3.46 6.71 -13.78
C GLY A 160 3.63 5.26 -13.35
N ILE A 161 4.84 4.86 -12.98
CA ILE A 161 5.11 3.53 -12.42
C ILE A 161 4.26 3.28 -11.17
N ARG A 162 4.19 4.26 -10.26
CA ARG A 162 3.43 4.19 -9.00
C ARG A 162 1.92 4.27 -9.17
N ALA A 163 1.44 4.77 -10.31
CA ALA A 163 0.01 4.85 -10.59
C ALA A 163 -0.60 3.47 -10.91
N ILE A 164 0.24 2.50 -11.30
CA ILE A 164 -0.19 1.15 -11.68
C ILE A 164 -0.02 0.21 -10.47
N PRO A 165 -1.10 -0.42 -9.98
CA PRO A 165 -1.01 -1.38 -8.87
C PRO A 165 -0.13 -2.60 -9.19
N ALA A 166 0.54 -3.16 -8.18
CA ALA A 166 1.43 -4.32 -8.30
C ALA A 166 0.79 -5.54 -9.02
N ILE A 167 -0.49 -5.80 -8.79
CA ILE A 167 -1.21 -6.90 -9.46
C ILE A 167 -1.31 -6.69 -10.98
N VAL A 168 -1.44 -5.43 -11.42
CA VAL A 168 -1.51 -5.09 -12.85
C VAL A 168 -0.13 -5.29 -13.48
N TRP A 169 0.95 -4.98 -12.78
CA TRP A 169 2.31 -5.30 -13.24
C TRP A 169 2.50 -6.79 -13.48
N ILE A 170 1.99 -7.66 -12.58
CA ILE A 170 2.04 -9.11 -12.80
C ILE A 170 1.36 -9.49 -14.12
N PHE A 171 0.20 -8.90 -14.43
CA PHE A 171 -0.50 -9.15 -15.69
C PHE A 171 0.22 -8.59 -16.91
N LEU A 172 0.87 -7.42 -16.79
CA LEU A 172 1.68 -6.85 -17.87
C LEU A 172 2.90 -7.72 -18.22
N TYR A 173 3.40 -8.53 -17.27
CA TYR A 173 4.50 -9.46 -17.51
C TYR A 173 4.08 -10.84 -18.05
N ILE A 174 2.79 -11.10 -18.28
CA ILE A 174 2.32 -12.35 -18.90
C ILE A 174 3.03 -12.69 -20.23
N PRO A 175 3.31 -11.73 -21.14
CA PRO A 175 4.03 -12.04 -22.37
C PRO A 175 5.47 -12.53 -22.15
N VAL A 176 6.08 -12.22 -21.00
CA VAL A 176 7.42 -12.69 -20.62
C VAL A 176 7.35 -14.11 -20.06
N GLY A 177 6.24 -14.49 -19.42
CA GLY A 177 5.99 -15.84 -18.95
C GLY A 177 4.70 -15.95 -18.13
N PRO A 178 4.28 -17.18 -17.78
CA PRO A 178 3.10 -17.39 -16.94
C PRO A 178 3.22 -16.70 -15.58
N PRO A 179 2.10 -16.30 -14.94
CA PRO A 179 2.09 -15.78 -13.57
C PRO A 179 2.77 -16.77 -12.62
N GLY A 180 3.89 -16.35 -12.02
CA GLY A 180 4.71 -17.17 -11.13
C GLY A 180 5.68 -16.33 -10.32
N GLN A 181 6.69 -16.98 -9.74
CA GLN A 181 7.68 -16.30 -8.91
C GLN A 181 8.47 -15.25 -9.70
N VAL A 182 8.86 -15.54 -10.95
CA VAL A 182 9.63 -14.61 -11.79
C VAL A 182 8.83 -13.35 -12.11
N THR A 183 7.57 -13.49 -12.55
CA THR A 183 6.70 -12.33 -12.83
C THR A 183 6.38 -11.54 -11.55
N ALA A 184 6.32 -12.21 -10.40
CA ALA A 184 6.17 -11.55 -9.10
C ALA A 184 7.40 -10.72 -8.73
N VAL A 185 8.63 -11.24 -8.91
CA VAL A 185 9.86 -10.46 -8.70
C VAL A 185 9.89 -9.24 -9.61
N LEU A 186 9.56 -9.39 -10.89
CA LEU A 186 9.54 -8.27 -11.84
C LEU A 186 8.49 -7.22 -11.47
N ALA A 187 7.29 -7.65 -11.04
CA ALA A 187 6.25 -6.74 -10.59
C ALA A 187 6.66 -5.95 -9.33
N ILE A 188 7.24 -6.64 -8.34
CA ILE A 188 7.77 -6.01 -7.12
C ILE A 188 8.92 -5.06 -7.46
N ALA A 189 9.82 -5.47 -8.35
CA ALA A 189 10.95 -4.64 -8.77
C ALA A 189 10.45 -3.35 -9.41
N THR A 190 9.53 -3.42 -10.37
CA THR A 190 8.99 -2.24 -11.06
C THR A 190 8.27 -1.30 -10.11
N ASP A 191 7.40 -1.81 -9.23
CA ASP A 191 6.78 -0.98 -8.19
C ASP A 191 7.82 -0.31 -7.27
N SER A 192 8.83 -1.08 -6.85
CA SER A 192 9.93 -0.59 -6.01
C SER A 192 10.77 0.46 -6.71
N ILE A 193 10.97 0.40 -8.04
CA ILE A 193 11.68 1.43 -8.82
C ILE A 193 11.00 2.78 -8.66
N GLY A 194 9.68 2.82 -8.78
CA GLY A 194 8.90 4.06 -8.63
C GLY A 194 9.02 4.65 -7.23
N ASN A 195 8.90 3.81 -6.21
CA ASN A 195 8.95 4.24 -4.81
C ASN A 195 10.37 4.69 -4.40
N LEU A 196 11.40 3.87 -4.61
CA LEU A 196 12.79 4.22 -4.26
C LEU A 196 13.32 5.36 -5.11
N GLY A 197 13.04 5.39 -6.42
CA GLY A 197 13.51 6.45 -7.29
C GLY A 197 12.96 7.81 -6.86
N ARG A 198 11.69 7.87 -6.43
CA ARG A 198 11.11 9.12 -5.91
C ARG A 198 11.81 9.58 -4.62
N LEU A 199 12.10 8.66 -3.71
CA LEU A 199 12.87 8.95 -2.49
C LEU A 199 14.25 9.52 -2.82
N PHE A 200 14.98 8.90 -3.75
CA PHE A 200 16.28 9.44 -4.18
C PHE A 200 16.16 10.81 -4.84
N THR A 201 15.11 11.06 -5.63
CA THR A 201 14.87 12.41 -6.16
C THR A 201 14.65 13.42 -5.03
N ASP A 202 13.79 13.10 -4.06
CA ASP A 202 13.50 13.99 -2.91
C ASP A 202 14.75 14.28 -2.08
N ASP A 203 15.52 13.24 -1.73
CA ASP A 203 16.75 13.38 -0.95
C ASP A 203 17.78 14.27 -1.65
N LEU A 204 17.90 14.16 -2.98
CA LEU A 204 18.83 14.98 -3.76
C LEU A 204 18.41 16.45 -3.84
N GLU A 205 17.11 16.73 -3.85
CA GLU A 205 16.55 18.08 -3.81
C GLU A 205 16.69 18.72 -2.43
N GLU A 206 16.47 17.97 -1.35
CA GLU A 206 16.62 18.48 0.02
C GLU A 206 18.03 19.00 0.29
N ILE A 207 19.06 18.32 -0.26
CA ILE A 207 20.46 18.75 -0.15
C ILE A 207 20.68 20.15 -0.75
N GLU A 208 19.94 20.54 -1.79
CA GLU A 208 20.05 21.86 -2.44
C GLU A 208 19.47 22.97 -1.56
N GLU A 209 18.30 22.74 -0.96
CA GLU A 209 17.65 23.71 -0.07
C GLU A 209 18.52 24.00 1.17
N GLY A 210 19.16 22.96 1.72
CA GLY A 210 20.08 23.09 2.85
C GLY A 210 21.34 23.91 2.54
N ARG A 211 21.87 23.81 1.31
CA ARG A 211 23.04 24.57 0.85
C ARG A 211 22.71 26.03 0.55
N SER A 212 21.49 26.30 0.11
CA SER A 212 21.03 27.62 -0.31
C SER A 212 20.68 28.57 0.84
N ARG A 213 20.55 28.07 2.08
CA ARG A 213 20.38 28.93 3.27
C ARG A 213 21.74 29.51 3.70
N PRO A 214 21.97 30.83 3.60
CA PRO A 214 23.22 31.42 4.06
C PRO A 214 23.36 31.19 5.56
N PHE A 215 24.48 30.60 5.97
CA PHE A 215 24.90 30.43 7.36
C PHE A 215 25.19 31.81 7.98
N GLY A 216 24.15 32.60 8.27
CA GLY A 216 24.37 34.00 8.57
C GLY A 216 23.14 34.68 9.15
N ARG A 217 22.87 34.42 10.44
CA ARG A 217 22.33 35.37 11.42
C ARG A 217 22.14 34.69 12.78
N ARG A 218 23.24 34.37 13.48
CA ARG A 218 23.18 34.29 14.95
C ARG A 218 23.44 35.68 15.51
N ALA A 219 22.38 36.22 16.13
CA ALA A 219 22.39 37.14 17.26
C ALA A 219 23.26 38.41 17.16
N ARG A 220 22.69 39.48 16.61
CA ARG A 220 22.97 40.82 17.16
C ARG A 220 22.13 40.99 18.43
N ARG A 221 22.74 40.76 19.60
CA ARG A 221 22.21 41.24 20.88
C ARG A 221 22.12 42.77 20.81
N ALA A 222 20.94 43.31 21.04
CA ALA A 222 20.76 44.75 21.28
C ALA A 222 21.38 45.12 22.64
N PRO A 223 22.07 46.28 22.76
CA PRO A 223 22.45 46.78 24.07
C PRO A 223 21.21 47.38 24.74
N LYS A 224 20.85 46.86 25.92
CA LYS A 224 19.96 47.57 26.84
C LYS A 224 20.69 48.86 27.27
N ARG A 225 20.07 50.00 27.00
CA ARG A 225 20.24 51.23 27.77
C ARG A 225 18.90 51.57 28.40
#